data_AF-A0A2T2TB50-F1
#
_entry.id   AF-A0A2T2TB50-F1
#
_cell.length_a   1.000
_cell.length_b   1.000
_cell.length_c   1.000
_cell.angle_alpha   90.00
_cell.angle_beta   90.00
_cell.angle_gamma   90.00
#
_symmetry.space_group_name_H-M   'P 1'
#
loop_
_entity.id
_entity.type
_entity.pdbx_description
1 polymer ?
#
loop_
_entity_poly.entity_id
_entity_poly.type
_entity_poly.pdbx_seq_one_letter_code
_entity_poly.pdbx_strand_id
1 'polypeptide(L)'
;MLRNYFRIALRRFRRQPLYAVLNVAGLAIGMAVCLLIGLYLYGELRVDRFHEKSERIVQVGIETDFFGRGLNTSYPLAGVLEQNVPSVQRAVHTRPRTARTIRNPASDLEKSQRVLTASSGFFEMFTFPALHGDLSGALTQTDGLVLTASSAQTFFGRTNAVGRSLAVDLADSTRTLTVRAVVQDPPEASTIEFDAVAPIRLTERESWSDGWGMFMFQTYALLNEPDVGHSALTDQIQRAVDEHSDREFEYFSADLTSVYLSPLHQSDGFRGQARYLYIFGAVALF
;
A
#
# COMPACT_ATOMS: atom_id res chain seq x y z
N MET A 1 -49.71 15.06 -22.34
CA MET A 1 -49.12 16.43 -22.30
C MET A 1 -47.59 16.43 -22.41
N LEU A 2 -46.85 15.59 -21.67
CA LEU A 2 -45.38 15.44 -21.78
C LEU A 2 -44.86 15.27 -23.22
N ARG A 3 -45.57 14.48 -24.04
CA ARG A 3 -45.24 14.25 -25.47
C ARG A 3 -45.25 15.54 -26.31
N ASN A 4 -46.10 16.50 -25.96
CA ASN A 4 -46.19 17.77 -26.69
C ASN A 4 -45.07 18.73 -26.25
N TYR A 5 -44.74 18.78 -24.95
CA TYR A 5 -43.60 19.55 -24.44
C TYR A 5 -42.26 19.08 -25.04
N PHE A 6 -42.03 17.77 -25.10
CA PHE A 6 -40.85 17.20 -25.78
C PHE A 6 -40.78 17.59 -27.26
N ARG A 7 -41.91 17.56 -27.98
CA ARG A 7 -41.98 17.90 -29.40
C ARG A 7 -41.68 19.39 -29.65
N ILE A 8 -42.14 20.27 -28.76
CA ILE A 8 -41.87 21.71 -28.81
C ILE A 8 -40.39 22.00 -28.51
N ALA A 9 -39.82 21.36 -27.48
CA ALA A 9 -38.40 21.49 -27.14
C ALA A 9 -37.50 21.04 -28.30
N LEU A 10 -37.76 19.87 -28.90
CA LEU A 10 -36.99 19.36 -30.03
C LEU A 10 -37.08 20.27 -31.27
N ARG A 11 -38.24 20.89 -31.51
CA ARG A 11 -38.41 21.85 -32.61
C ARG A 11 -37.64 23.15 -32.37
N ARG A 12 -37.52 23.61 -31.11
CA ARG A 12 -36.66 24.76 -30.75
C ARG A 12 -35.18 24.41 -30.93
N PHE A 13 -34.74 23.25 -30.45
CA PHE A 13 -33.38 22.74 -30.62
C PHE A 13 -32.93 22.72 -32.10
N ARG A 14 -33.82 22.28 -33.01
CA ARG A 14 -33.54 22.27 -34.46
C ARG A 14 -33.52 23.65 -35.13
N ARG A 15 -34.18 24.65 -34.54
CA ARG A 15 -34.26 26.02 -35.11
C ARG A 15 -33.07 26.91 -34.72
N GLN A 16 -32.41 26.62 -33.61
CA GLN A 16 -31.23 27.35 -33.13
C GLN A 16 -30.10 26.37 -32.75
N PRO A 17 -29.53 25.65 -33.73
CA PRO A 17 -28.62 24.54 -33.46
C PRO A 17 -27.33 24.98 -32.77
N LEU A 18 -26.75 26.13 -33.12
CA LEU A 18 -25.52 26.62 -32.49
C LEU A 18 -25.71 26.93 -31.00
N TYR A 19 -26.77 27.67 -30.65
CA TYR A 19 -27.09 28.01 -29.25
C TYR A 19 -27.39 26.77 -28.41
N ALA A 20 -28.15 25.84 -28.99
CA ALA A 20 -28.41 24.53 -28.38
C ALA A 20 -27.12 23.74 -28.12
N VAL A 21 -26.24 23.66 -29.12
CA VAL A 21 -24.96 22.92 -29.01
C VAL A 21 -24.07 23.56 -27.95
N LEU A 22 -23.91 24.89 -27.94
CA LEU A 22 -23.07 25.56 -26.95
C LEU A 22 -23.56 25.31 -25.51
N ASN A 23 -24.86 25.41 -25.26
CA ASN A 23 -25.42 25.17 -23.92
C ASN A 23 -25.31 23.70 -23.50
N VAL A 24 -25.64 22.76 -24.40
CA VAL A 24 -25.55 21.33 -24.08
C VAL A 24 -24.10 20.90 -23.90
N ALA A 25 -23.19 21.37 -24.75
CA ALA A 25 -21.77 21.06 -24.64
C ALA A 25 -21.16 21.64 -23.36
N GLY A 26 -21.47 22.89 -23.01
CA GLY A 26 -21.01 23.51 -21.77
C GLY A 26 -21.49 22.75 -20.53
N LEU A 27 -22.78 22.39 -20.49
CA LEU A 27 -23.34 21.59 -19.39
C LEU A 27 -22.73 20.17 -19.34
N ALA A 28 -22.57 19.52 -20.49
CA ALA A 28 -22.00 18.19 -20.58
C ALA A 28 -20.54 18.17 -20.10
N ILE A 29 -19.74 19.16 -20.50
CA ILE A 29 -18.35 19.31 -20.06
C ILE A 29 -18.31 19.57 -18.54
N GLY A 30 -19.14 20.49 -18.03
CA GLY A 30 -19.21 20.77 -16.59
C GLY A 30 -19.57 19.54 -15.76
N MET A 31 -20.60 18.79 -16.16
CA MET A 31 -20.98 17.53 -15.51
C MET A 31 -19.87 16.47 -15.61
N ALA A 32 -19.21 16.34 -16.77
CA ALA A 32 -18.12 15.39 -16.93
C ALA A 32 -16.94 15.72 -16.00
N VAL A 33 -16.55 16.99 -15.88
CA VAL A 33 -15.50 17.43 -14.96
C VAL A 33 -15.89 17.16 -13.51
N CYS A 34 -17.11 17.50 -13.09
CA CYS A 34 -17.61 17.21 -11.75
C CYS A 34 -17.57 15.71 -11.43
N LEU A 35 -18.02 14.85 -12.35
CA LEU A 35 -17.99 13.39 -12.19
C LEU A 35 -16.56 12.84 -12.11
N LEU A 36 -15.63 13.34 -12.93
CA LEU A 36 -14.23 12.94 -12.88
C LEU A 36 -13.58 13.33 -11.55
N ILE A 37 -13.86 14.52 -11.03
CA ILE A 37 -13.40 14.94 -9.70
C ILE A 37 -14.02 14.05 -8.61
N GLY A 38 -15.33 13.77 -8.69
CA GLY A 38 -16.00 12.88 -7.75
C GLY A 38 -15.40 11.47 -7.73
N LEU A 39 -15.06 10.92 -8.91
CA LEU A 39 -14.39 9.62 -9.03
C LEU A 39 -12.98 9.64 -8.42
N TYR A 40 -12.24 10.73 -8.64
CA TYR A 40 -10.92 10.93 -8.03
C TYR A 40 -11.01 10.97 -6.50
N LEU A 41 -11.90 11.79 -5.94
CA LEU A 41 -12.11 11.89 -4.48
C LEU A 41 -12.53 10.56 -3.88
N TYR A 42 -13.40 9.82 -4.57
CA TYR A 42 -13.83 8.49 -4.15
C TYR A 42 -12.67 7.50 -4.07
N GLY A 43 -11.72 7.55 -5.02
CA GLY A 43 -10.49 6.75 -4.98
C GLY A 43 -9.60 7.10 -3.78
N GLU A 44 -9.32 8.39 -3.59
CA GLU A 44 -8.44 8.88 -2.50
C GLU A 44 -8.97 8.54 -1.10
N LEU A 45 -10.29 8.54 -0.89
CA LEU A 45 -10.90 8.20 0.40
C LEU A 45 -10.92 6.69 0.71
N ARG A 46 -10.68 5.85 -0.31
CA ARG A 46 -10.76 4.39 -0.21
C ARG A 46 -9.40 3.70 -0.26
N VAL A 47 -8.32 4.46 -0.18
CA VAL A 47 -6.97 3.89 -0.15
C VAL A 47 -6.83 2.89 1.00
N ASP A 48 -6.24 1.73 0.68
CA ASP A 48 -6.03 0.56 1.54
C ASP A 48 -7.28 -0.10 2.14
N ARG A 49 -8.48 0.38 1.84
CA ARG A 49 -9.75 -0.22 2.30
C ARG A 49 -10.12 -1.52 1.58
N PHE A 50 -9.31 -1.98 0.62
CA PHE A 50 -9.53 -3.24 -0.09
C PHE A 50 -9.01 -4.45 0.68
N HIS A 51 -8.19 -4.25 1.72
CA HIS A 51 -7.75 -5.33 2.57
C HIS A 51 -8.89 -5.83 3.45
N GLU A 52 -9.10 -7.15 3.51
CA GLU A 52 -10.17 -7.77 4.32
C GLU A 52 -10.06 -7.44 5.81
N LYS A 53 -8.84 -7.18 6.28
CA LYS A 53 -8.53 -6.89 7.68
C LYS A 53 -8.20 -5.40 7.91
N SER A 54 -8.53 -4.50 6.98
CA SER A 54 -8.09 -3.10 7.00
C SER A 54 -8.44 -2.35 8.29
N GLU A 55 -9.57 -2.67 8.92
CA GLU A 55 -10.04 -2.06 10.18
C GLU A 55 -9.26 -2.52 11.42
N ARG A 56 -8.49 -3.61 11.30
CA ARG A 56 -7.69 -4.20 12.39
C ARG A 56 -6.19 -4.02 12.18
N ILE A 57 -5.78 -3.46 11.04
CA ILE A 57 -4.37 -3.24 10.73
C ILE A 57 -4.01 -1.82 11.13
N VAL A 58 -3.03 -1.72 12.01
CA VAL A 58 -2.42 -0.46 12.41
C VAL A 58 -0.97 -0.42 11.95
N GLN A 59 -0.50 0.76 11.62
CA GLN A 59 0.92 1.04 11.42
C GLN A 59 1.47 1.68 12.69
N VAL A 60 2.60 1.16 13.16
CA VAL A 60 3.30 1.68 14.34
C VAL A 60 4.38 2.64 13.88
N GLY A 61 4.42 3.82 14.50
CA GLY A 61 5.41 4.84 14.26
C GLY A 61 6.11 5.26 15.55
N ILE A 62 7.11 6.12 15.39
CA ILE A 62 7.86 6.73 16.48
C ILE A 62 7.76 8.25 16.40
N GLU A 63 7.79 8.88 17.56
CA GLU A 63 7.99 10.32 17.71
C GLU A 63 9.37 10.53 18.37
N THR A 64 10.17 11.39 17.76
CA THR A 64 11.50 11.74 18.28
C THR A 64 11.68 13.24 18.24
N ASP A 65 12.43 13.81 19.18
CA ASP A 65 12.71 15.26 19.21
C ASP A 65 13.40 15.76 17.93
N PHE A 66 14.20 14.88 17.29
CA PHE A 66 14.99 15.24 16.11
C PHE A 66 14.21 15.14 14.80
N PHE A 67 13.40 14.09 14.62
CA PHE A 67 12.72 13.80 13.35
C PHE A 67 11.20 14.00 13.41
N GLY A 68 10.65 14.35 14.58
CA GLY A 68 9.22 14.39 14.81
C GLY A 68 8.58 13.00 14.67
N ARG A 69 7.31 12.97 14.25
CA ARG A 69 6.58 11.73 13.98
C ARG A 69 6.99 11.10 12.64
N GLY A 70 7.36 9.82 12.68
CA GLY A 70 7.68 9.03 11.50
C GLY A 70 7.16 7.60 11.61
N LEU A 71 6.88 6.99 10.45
CA LEU A 71 6.42 5.60 10.35
C LEU A 71 7.55 4.59 10.15
N ASN A 72 8.80 5.07 10.17
CA ASN A 72 9.97 4.23 10.13
C ASN A 72 10.36 3.85 11.57
N THR A 73 10.59 2.57 11.77
CA THR A 73 10.77 1.92 13.07
C THR A 73 11.99 1.00 13.02
N SER A 74 12.42 0.54 14.20
CA SER A 74 13.53 -0.41 14.34
C SER A 74 13.10 -1.81 13.95
N TYR A 75 14.03 -2.60 13.39
CA TYR A 75 13.79 -3.99 12.99
C TYR A 75 13.17 -4.89 14.08
N PRO A 76 13.63 -4.85 15.36
CA PRO A 76 13.16 -5.76 16.40
C PRO A 76 11.69 -5.52 16.80
N LEU A 77 11.14 -4.34 16.50
CA LEU A 77 9.82 -3.92 16.96
C LEU A 77 8.73 -4.93 16.59
N ALA A 78 8.70 -5.41 15.34
CA ALA A 78 7.69 -6.38 14.93
C ALA A 78 7.70 -7.66 15.79
N GLY A 79 8.89 -8.17 16.15
CA GLY A 79 9.00 -9.34 17.03
C GLY A 79 8.48 -9.08 18.43
N VAL A 80 8.83 -7.93 19.02
CA VAL A 80 8.35 -7.51 20.35
C VAL A 80 6.84 -7.31 20.36
N LEU A 81 6.27 -6.70 19.32
CA LEU A 81 4.83 -6.51 19.23
C LEU A 81 4.08 -7.85 19.21
N GLU A 82 4.51 -8.80 18.40
CA GLU A 82 3.84 -10.10 18.28
C GLU A 82 3.97 -10.95 19.56
N GLN A 83 5.07 -10.82 20.31
CA GLN A 83 5.33 -11.65 21.49
C GLN A 83 4.83 -11.03 22.80
N ASN A 84 4.84 -9.70 22.93
CA ASN A 84 4.71 -9.02 24.22
C ASN A 84 3.51 -8.08 24.30
N VAL A 85 2.82 -7.78 23.18
CA VAL A 85 1.63 -6.91 23.18
C VAL A 85 0.37 -7.76 23.07
N PRO A 86 -0.44 -7.92 24.14
CA PRO A 86 -1.58 -8.84 24.15
C PRO A 86 -2.67 -8.54 23.11
N SER A 87 -2.78 -7.28 22.69
CA SER A 87 -3.76 -6.85 21.70
C SER A 87 -3.35 -7.16 20.26
N VAL A 88 -2.09 -7.57 20.02
CA VAL A 88 -1.54 -7.86 18.70
C VAL A 88 -1.66 -9.35 18.42
N GLN A 89 -2.32 -9.68 17.30
CA GLN A 89 -2.42 -11.04 16.77
C GLN A 89 -1.16 -11.46 15.99
N ARG A 90 -0.63 -10.51 15.20
CA ARG A 90 0.51 -10.71 14.29
C ARG A 90 1.14 -9.37 14.00
N ALA A 91 2.46 -9.31 13.93
CA ALA A 91 3.17 -8.13 13.48
C ALA A 91 4.13 -8.47 12.34
N VAL A 92 4.24 -7.54 11.39
CA VAL A 92 5.12 -7.69 10.24
C VAL A 92 5.89 -6.40 10.06
N HIS A 93 7.17 -6.52 9.73
CA HIS A 93 7.93 -5.41 9.17
C HIS A 93 8.09 -5.58 7.66
N THR A 94 8.25 -4.45 6.98
CA THR A 94 8.69 -4.35 5.61
C THR A 94 9.86 -3.35 5.53
N ARG A 95 10.69 -3.45 4.49
CA ARG A 95 11.50 -2.30 4.07
C ARG A 95 10.73 -1.51 3.03
N PRO A 96 10.93 -0.17 2.95
CA PRO A 96 10.42 0.61 1.85
C PRO A 96 10.79 -0.03 0.50
N ARG A 97 9.80 -0.11 -0.40
CA ARG A 97 10.01 -0.62 -1.76
C ARG A 97 11.17 0.12 -2.42
N THR A 98 12.06 -0.61 -3.06
CA THR A 98 13.18 -0.01 -3.80
C THR A 98 13.13 -0.49 -5.23
N ALA A 99 13.46 0.38 -6.17
CA ALA A 99 13.73 -0.03 -7.54
C ALA A 99 14.96 -0.97 -7.55
N ARG A 100 14.75 -2.22 -7.92
CA ARG A 100 15.80 -3.25 -8.02
C ARG A 100 15.76 -3.87 -9.39
N THR A 101 16.94 -4.26 -9.87
CA THR A 101 17.06 -4.97 -11.12
C THR A 101 16.66 -6.43 -10.92
N ILE A 102 15.75 -6.90 -11.79
CA ILE A 102 15.34 -8.28 -11.91
C ILE A 102 15.73 -8.76 -13.31
N ARG A 103 16.37 -9.92 -13.38
CA ARG A 103 16.84 -10.56 -14.62
C ARG A 103 16.18 -11.92 -14.77
N ASN A 104 15.72 -12.24 -15.97
CA ASN A 104 15.31 -13.59 -16.33
C ASN A 104 16.47 -14.33 -17.04
N PRO A 105 17.12 -15.32 -16.39
CA PRO A 105 18.24 -16.04 -16.98
C PRO A 105 17.88 -16.82 -18.25
N ALA A 106 16.59 -17.13 -18.46
CA ALA A 106 16.13 -17.90 -19.63
C ALA A 106 15.90 -17.04 -20.88
N SER A 107 15.75 -15.72 -20.74
CA SER A 107 15.47 -14.81 -21.86
C SER A 107 16.40 -13.60 -21.94
N ASP A 108 17.38 -13.50 -21.04
CA ASP A 108 18.28 -12.35 -20.88
C ASP A 108 17.56 -10.99 -20.70
N LEU A 109 16.28 -11.04 -20.32
CA LEU A 109 15.49 -9.85 -20.06
C LEU A 109 15.83 -9.29 -18.69
N GLU A 110 16.24 -8.03 -18.67
CA GLU A 110 16.53 -7.26 -17.47
C GLU A 110 15.58 -6.06 -17.36
N LYS A 111 14.94 -5.89 -16.20
CA LYS A 111 14.16 -4.69 -15.89
C LYS A 111 14.31 -4.26 -14.45
N SER A 112 14.26 -2.95 -14.24
CA SER A 112 14.06 -2.37 -12.92
C SER A 112 12.60 -2.54 -12.49
N GLN A 113 12.39 -3.04 -11.28
CA GLN A 113 11.08 -3.34 -10.69
C GLN A 113 11.05 -2.88 -9.23
N ARG A 114 9.88 -2.50 -8.74
CA ARG A 114 9.66 -2.17 -7.32
C ARG A 114 9.66 -3.46 -6.52
N VAL A 115 10.78 -3.74 -5.84
CA VAL A 115 10.91 -4.90 -4.97
C VAL A 115 10.67 -4.48 -3.53
N LEU A 116 9.65 -5.09 -2.92
CA LEU A 116 9.36 -4.99 -1.49
C LEU A 116 10.03 -6.17 -0.79
N THR A 117 10.68 -5.92 0.34
CA THR A 117 11.09 -7.00 1.24
C THR A 117 10.21 -7.00 2.48
N ALA A 118 9.65 -8.16 2.81
CA ALA A 118 8.63 -8.28 3.84
C ALA A 118 8.81 -9.52 4.73
N SER A 119 8.22 -9.45 5.92
CA SER A 119 8.12 -10.59 6.84
C SER A 119 7.28 -11.73 6.25
N SER A 120 7.47 -12.95 6.77
CA SER A 120 6.72 -14.13 6.31
C SER A 120 5.20 -14.01 6.43
N GLY A 121 4.71 -13.28 7.42
CA GLY A 121 3.28 -13.08 7.66
C GLY A 121 2.62 -11.99 6.81
N PHE A 122 3.35 -11.38 5.86
CA PHE A 122 2.87 -10.22 5.09
C PHE A 122 1.56 -10.52 4.34
N PHE A 123 1.48 -11.65 3.62
CA PHE A 123 0.29 -12.03 2.86
C PHE A 123 -0.84 -12.63 3.73
N GLU A 124 -0.59 -12.91 5.00
CA GLU A 124 -1.65 -13.25 5.96
C GLU A 124 -2.32 -11.98 6.51
N MET A 125 -1.59 -10.87 6.55
CA MET A 125 -2.07 -9.58 7.02
C MET A 125 -2.73 -8.77 5.89
N PHE A 126 -2.06 -8.64 4.76
CA PHE A 126 -2.52 -7.83 3.63
C PHE A 126 -3.16 -8.69 2.53
N THR A 127 -4.36 -8.32 2.11
CA THR A 127 -5.09 -9.02 1.05
C THR A 127 -4.54 -8.67 -0.32
N PHE A 128 -3.83 -9.60 -0.94
CA PHE A 128 -3.46 -9.57 -2.36
C PHE A 128 -3.82 -10.93 -2.98
N PRO A 129 -4.93 -11.03 -3.75
CA PRO A 129 -5.43 -12.31 -4.23
C PRO A 129 -4.39 -13.06 -5.07
N ALA A 130 -4.11 -14.31 -4.70
CA ALA A 130 -3.27 -15.20 -5.49
C ALA A 130 -3.99 -15.64 -6.77
N LEU A 131 -3.33 -15.46 -7.91
CA LEU A 131 -3.77 -16.00 -9.20
C LEU A 131 -3.19 -17.40 -9.44
N HIS A 132 -1.94 -17.61 -9.00
CA HIS A 132 -1.23 -18.89 -9.12
C HIS A 132 -0.33 -19.12 -7.92
N GLY A 133 -0.14 -20.38 -7.54
CA GLY A 133 0.74 -20.79 -6.44
C GLY A 133 0.08 -20.62 -5.08
N ASP A 134 0.88 -20.80 -4.03
CA ASP A 134 0.44 -20.69 -2.64
C ASP A 134 1.19 -19.55 -1.94
N LEU A 135 0.44 -18.65 -1.31
CA LEU A 135 1.01 -17.56 -0.51
C LEU A 135 1.44 -18.05 0.88
N SER A 136 0.83 -19.14 1.36
CA SER A 136 1.22 -19.79 2.61
C SER A 136 2.67 -20.23 2.51
N GLY A 137 3.54 -19.60 3.30
CA GLY A 137 4.97 -19.91 3.31
C GLY A 137 5.77 -19.39 2.11
N ALA A 138 5.18 -18.64 1.17
CA ALA A 138 5.89 -18.08 0.02
C ALA A 138 7.08 -17.19 0.42
N LEU A 139 6.98 -16.55 1.58
CA LEU A 139 8.03 -15.69 2.17
C LEU A 139 8.76 -16.35 3.35
N THR A 140 8.44 -17.60 3.69
CA THR A 140 9.11 -18.32 4.78
C THR A 140 10.47 -18.86 4.31
N GLN A 141 10.52 -19.35 3.07
CA GLN A 141 11.75 -19.86 2.46
C GLN A 141 12.67 -18.71 2.02
N THR A 142 13.98 -18.91 2.15
CA THR A 142 14.98 -17.89 1.78
C THR A 142 15.17 -17.73 0.27
N ASP A 143 14.53 -18.52 -0.57
CA ASP A 143 14.56 -18.39 -2.02
C ASP A 143 13.20 -17.98 -2.62
N GLY A 144 12.21 -17.64 -1.79
CA GLY A 144 10.87 -17.32 -2.26
C GLY A 144 10.77 -15.97 -2.97
N LEU A 145 9.98 -15.91 -4.03
CA LEU A 145 9.59 -14.69 -4.73
C LEU A 145 8.09 -14.72 -5.02
N VAL A 146 7.40 -13.62 -4.73
CA VAL A 146 6.01 -13.41 -5.17
C VAL A 146 6.02 -12.30 -6.21
N LEU A 147 5.39 -12.54 -7.35
CA LEU A 147 5.29 -11.56 -8.44
C LEU A 147 3.86 -11.05 -8.57
N THR A 148 3.71 -9.83 -9.07
CA THR A 148 2.42 -9.38 -9.61
C THR A 148 2.13 -10.01 -10.97
N ALA A 149 0.87 -10.00 -11.40
CA ALA A 149 0.45 -10.55 -12.69
C ALA A 149 1.18 -9.85 -13.85
N SER A 150 1.29 -8.53 -13.79
CA SER A 150 2.00 -7.72 -14.78
C SER A 150 3.49 -8.02 -14.81
N SER A 151 4.12 -8.24 -13.66
CA SER A 151 5.54 -8.60 -13.58
C SER A 151 5.80 -10.01 -14.13
N ALA A 152 4.97 -10.99 -13.77
CA ALA A 152 5.04 -12.34 -14.32
C ALA A 152 4.87 -12.35 -15.85
N GLN A 153 3.88 -11.61 -16.37
CA GLN A 153 3.68 -11.44 -17.80
C GLN A 153 4.89 -10.80 -18.49
N THR A 154 5.51 -9.81 -17.85
CA THR A 154 6.68 -9.11 -18.38
C THR A 154 7.89 -10.04 -18.50
N PHE A 155 8.21 -10.81 -17.45
CA PHE A 155 9.41 -11.65 -17.46
C PHE A 155 9.23 -12.97 -18.19
N PHE A 156 8.04 -13.57 -18.16
CA PHE A 156 7.80 -14.93 -18.66
C PHE A 156 6.82 -15.01 -19.82
N GLY A 157 6.20 -13.91 -20.24
CA GLY A 157 5.17 -13.89 -21.29
C GLY A 157 3.85 -14.56 -20.87
N ARG A 158 3.68 -14.90 -19.59
CA ARG A 158 2.49 -15.53 -19.01
C ARG A 158 2.37 -15.23 -17.52
N THR A 159 1.15 -15.27 -16.99
CA THR A 159 0.87 -15.08 -15.56
C THR A 159 1.26 -16.28 -14.70
N ASN A 160 1.14 -17.51 -15.21
CA ASN A 160 1.58 -18.70 -14.46
C ASN A 160 3.10 -18.89 -14.58
N ALA A 161 3.82 -18.27 -13.65
CA ALA A 161 5.28 -18.31 -13.54
C ALA A 161 5.78 -19.15 -12.35
N VAL A 162 4.90 -19.84 -11.63
CA VAL A 162 5.26 -20.59 -10.42
C VAL A 162 6.31 -21.66 -10.72
N GLY A 163 7.31 -21.78 -9.84
CA GLY A 163 8.45 -22.69 -9.97
C GLY A 163 9.55 -22.21 -10.92
N ARG A 164 9.39 -21.06 -11.58
CA ARG A 164 10.46 -20.43 -12.38
C ARG A 164 11.35 -19.58 -11.48
N SER A 165 12.57 -19.31 -11.94
CA SER A 165 13.53 -18.52 -11.17
C SER A 165 13.87 -17.21 -11.87
N LEU A 166 14.12 -16.17 -11.08
CA LEU A 166 14.65 -14.88 -11.51
C LEU A 166 15.86 -14.52 -10.65
N ALA A 167 16.83 -13.83 -11.26
CA ALA A 167 17.93 -13.23 -10.52
C ALA A 167 17.53 -11.81 -10.09
N VAL A 168 17.54 -11.54 -8.79
CA VAL A 168 17.09 -10.29 -8.19
C VAL A 168 18.24 -9.65 -7.43
N ASP A 169 18.53 -8.38 -7.72
CA ASP A 169 19.52 -7.61 -6.97
C ASP A 169 18.93 -7.18 -5.62
N LEU A 170 19.44 -7.77 -4.52
CA LEU A 170 19.00 -7.52 -3.16
C LEU A 170 20.18 -7.07 -2.29
N ALA A 171 20.04 -5.87 -1.70
CA ALA A 171 21.10 -5.24 -0.92
C ALA A 171 22.42 -5.20 -1.69
N ASP A 172 23.42 -5.98 -1.25
CA ASP A 172 24.78 -6.00 -1.78
C ASP A 172 25.05 -7.24 -2.68
N SER A 173 24.02 -8.01 -3.05
CA SER A 173 24.18 -9.26 -3.81
C SER A 173 23.03 -9.55 -4.77
N THR A 174 23.33 -10.17 -5.92
CA THR A 174 22.31 -10.78 -6.79
C THR A 174 21.95 -12.17 -6.27
N ARG A 175 20.67 -12.44 -6.07
CA ARG A 175 20.17 -13.74 -5.62
C ARG A 175 19.22 -14.35 -6.62
N THR A 176 19.35 -15.65 -6.85
CA THR A 176 18.38 -16.40 -7.65
C THR A 176 17.22 -16.81 -6.75
N LEU A 177 16.03 -16.32 -7.05
CA LEU A 177 14.81 -16.59 -6.30
C LEU A 177 13.80 -17.33 -7.18
N THR A 178 13.01 -18.19 -6.56
CA THR A 178 11.99 -19.03 -7.19
C THR A 178 10.62 -18.40 -6.96
N VAL A 179 9.87 -18.20 -8.04
CA VAL A 179 8.48 -17.71 -8.00
C VAL A 179 7.61 -18.75 -7.29
N ARG A 180 7.15 -18.43 -6.08
CA ARG A 180 6.26 -19.30 -5.28
C ARG A 180 4.79 -19.02 -5.54
N ALA A 181 4.47 -17.76 -5.80
CA ALA A 181 3.12 -17.33 -6.14
C ALA A 181 3.13 -16.14 -7.10
N VAL A 182 2.01 -15.96 -7.79
CA VAL A 182 1.70 -14.77 -8.58
C VAL A 182 0.38 -14.21 -8.08
N VAL A 183 0.37 -12.94 -7.69
CA VAL A 183 -0.81 -12.23 -7.16
C VAL A 183 -1.37 -11.24 -8.19
N GLN A 184 -2.60 -10.79 -7.98
CA GLN A 184 -3.13 -9.64 -8.70
C GLN A 184 -2.26 -8.40 -8.45
N ASP A 185 -2.21 -7.51 -9.43
CA ASP A 185 -1.51 -6.24 -9.28
C ASP A 185 -2.17 -5.43 -8.15
N PRO A 186 -1.38 -4.78 -7.27
CA PRO A 186 -1.94 -3.87 -6.27
C PRO A 186 -2.86 -2.83 -6.94
N PRO A 187 -4.06 -2.58 -6.39
CA PRO A 187 -4.97 -1.60 -6.98
C PRO A 187 -4.36 -0.20 -6.88
N GLU A 188 -4.80 0.72 -7.74
CA GLU A 188 -4.34 2.12 -7.69
C GLU A 188 -4.58 2.80 -6.33
N ALA A 189 -5.60 2.35 -5.60
CA ALA A 189 -5.93 2.80 -4.25
C ALA A 189 -5.22 1.98 -3.17
N SER A 190 -3.90 1.78 -3.30
CA SER A 190 -3.06 1.14 -2.28
C SER A 190 -1.80 1.95 -1.98
N THR A 191 -1.46 2.09 -0.70
CA THR A 191 -0.15 2.64 -0.31
C THR A 191 0.98 1.62 -0.46
N ILE A 192 0.64 0.32 -0.44
CA ILE A 192 1.57 -0.79 -0.55
C ILE A 192 1.63 -1.26 -2.00
N GLU A 193 2.49 -0.58 -2.76
CA GLU A 193 2.77 -0.93 -4.14
C GLU A 193 4.02 -1.80 -4.26
N PHE A 194 3.99 -2.80 -5.14
CA PHE A 194 5.14 -3.62 -5.48
C PHE A 194 4.94 -4.27 -6.84
N ASP A 195 6.05 -4.67 -7.46
CA ASP A 195 6.02 -5.56 -8.63
C ASP A 195 6.51 -6.97 -8.25
N ALA A 196 7.31 -7.06 -7.18
CA ALA A 196 7.72 -8.31 -6.57
C ALA A 196 7.90 -8.17 -5.04
N VAL A 197 7.65 -9.25 -4.31
CA VAL A 197 7.89 -9.35 -2.86
C VAL A 197 8.88 -10.48 -2.59
N ALA A 198 9.93 -10.17 -1.83
CA ALA A 198 10.94 -11.12 -1.39
C ALA A 198 11.01 -11.19 0.15
N PRO A 199 11.47 -12.31 0.74
CA PRO A 199 11.67 -12.43 2.18
C PRO A 199 12.65 -11.38 2.71
N ILE A 200 12.28 -10.67 3.76
CA ILE A 200 13.17 -9.66 4.38
C ILE A 200 14.46 -10.24 4.95
N ARG A 201 14.42 -11.51 5.39
CA ARG A 201 15.58 -12.29 5.83
C ARG A 201 16.69 -12.39 4.80
N LEU A 202 16.39 -12.20 3.50
CA LEU A 202 17.41 -12.15 2.45
C LEU A 202 18.31 -10.92 2.52
N THR A 203 17.81 -9.86 3.13
CA THR A 203 18.50 -8.59 3.32
C THR A 203 18.90 -8.35 4.76
N GLU A 204 18.48 -9.23 5.67
CA GLU A 204 18.75 -9.14 7.11
C GLU A 204 20.25 -9.22 7.37
N ARG A 205 20.70 -8.31 8.24
CA ARG A 205 22.06 -8.29 8.77
C ARG A 205 21.98 -8.64 10.25
N GLU A 206 22.96 -9.38 10.74
CA GLU A 206 23.04 -9.78 12.16
C GLU A 206 22.94 -8.57 13.10
N SER A 207 23.47 -7.42 12.70
CA SER A 207 23.38 -6.17 13.47
C SER A 207 21.96 -5.59 13.61
N TRP A 208 20.96 -6.11 12.90
CA TRP A 208 19.59 -5.58 12.94
C TRP A 208 18.73 -6.25 14.00
N SER A 209 18.98 -7.51 14.36
CA SER A 209 18.14 -8.26 15.30
C SER A 209 18.10 -7.65 16.70
N ASP A 210 19.19 -7.00 17.12
CA ASP A 210 19.29 -6.25 18.39
C ASP A 210 19.38 -4.72 18.14
N GLY A 211 19.15 -4.29 16.91
CA GLY A 211 19.45 -2.95 16.41
C GLY A 211 18.36 -1.92 16.69
N TRP A 212 18.13 -1.58 17.95
CA TRP A 212 17.26 -0.45 18.31
C TRP A 212 17.87 0.90 17.86
N GLY A 213 17.03 1.74 17.26
CA GLY A 213 17.40 3.08 16.76
C GLY A 213 17.83 3.12 15.29
N MET A 214 17.71 2.02 14.55
CA MET A 214 17.84 2.01 13.08
C MET A 214 16.46 2.07 12.42
N PHE A 215 15.97 3.28 12.15
CA PHE A 215 14.63 3.52 11.62
C PHE A 215 14.54 3.33 10.10
N MET A 216 14.59 2.08 9.64
CA MET A 216 14.61 1.72 8.22
C MET A 216 13.43 0.82 7.80
N PHE A 217 12.55 0.48 8.74
CA PHE A 217 11.50 -0.51 8.54
C PHE A 217 10.12 0.09 8.83
N GLN A 218 9.12 -0.33 8.08
CA GLN A 218 7.73 0.00 8.39
C GLN A 218 7.13 -1.19 9.13
N THR A 219 6.61 -0.95 10.34
CA THR A 219 6.04 -2.00 11.17
C THR A 219 4.52 -1.88 11.18
N TYR A 220 3.86 -3.00 10.91
CA TYR A 220 2.41 -3.12 10.91
C TYR A 220 2.01 -4.20 11.92
N ALA A 221 0.91 -3.97 12.62
CA ALA A 221 0.33 -4.92 13.55
C ALA A 221 -1.13 -5.19 13.17
N LEU A 222 -1.49 -6.47 13.14
CA LEU A 222 -2.87 -6.93 13.06
C LEU A 222 -3.36 -7.11 14.49
N LEU A 223 -4.38 -6.34 14.88
CA LEU A 223 -4.97 -6.39 16.22
C LEU A 223 -5.96 -7.53 16.35
N ASN A 224 -6.15 -8.06 17.55
CA ASN A 224 -7.18 -9.08 17.84
C ASN A 224 -8.59 -8.54 17.60
N GLU A 225 -8.85 -7.28 17.99
CA GLU A 225 -10.12 -6.57 17.83
C GLU A 225 -9.87 -5.20 17.16
N PRO A 226 -10.84 -4.65 16.41
CA PRO A 226 -10.67 -3.36 15.71
C PRO A 226 -10.56 -2.15 16.67
N ASP A 227 -11.24 -2.18 17.82
CA ASP A 227 -11.44 -1.00 18.68
C ASP A 227 -10.62 -1.03 19.98
N VAL A 228 -9.38 -1.54 19.95
CA VAL A 228 -8.49 -1.58 21.14
C VAL A 228 -8.21 -0.16 21.70
N GLY A 229 -8.39 0.87 20.87
CA GLY A 229 -8.16 2.27 21.22
C GLY A 229 -6.67 2.61 21.18
N HIS A 230 -6.30 3.62 20.38
CA HIS A 230 -4.89 3.95 20.14
C HIS A 230 -4.08 4.24 21.42
N SER A 231 -4.67 4.89 22.42
CA SER A 231 -3.98 5.17 23.69
C SER A 231 -3.59 3.89 24.42
N ALA A 232 -4.53 2.96 24.57
CA ALA A 232 -4.28 1.71 25.28
C ALA A 232 -3.28 0.82 24.53
N LEU A 233 -3.34 0.83 23.20
CA LEU A 233 -2.36 0.14 22.37
C LEU A 233 -0.96 0.77 22.51
N THR A 234 -0.85 2.09 22.40
CA THR A 234 0.42 2.80 22.57
C THR A 234 1.04 2.51 23.93
N ASP A 235 0.26 2.51 25.02
CA ASP A 235 0.77 2.18 26.36
C ASP A 235 1.30 0.74 26.46
N GLN A 236 0.65 -0.22 25.77
CA GLN A 236 1.14 -1.60 25.71
C GLN A 236 2.42 -1.72 24.89
N ILE A 237 2.50 -1.00 23.77
CA ILE A 237 3.71 -0.96 22.92
C ILE A 237 4.87 -0.38 23.71
N GLN A 238 4.68 0.76 24.38
CA GLN A 238 5.73 1.42 25.15
C GLN A 238 6.29 0.48 26.23
N ARG A 239 5.40 -0.11 27.04
CA ARG A 239 5.80 -1.08 28.08
C ARG A 239 6.58 -2.26 27.51
N ALA A 240 6.12 -2.82 26.39
CA ALA A 240 6.81 -3.93 25.75
C ALA A 240 8.21 -3.55 25.23
N VAL A 241 8.37 -2.34 24.69
CA VAL A 241 9.66 -1.86 24.18
C VAL A 241 10.62 -1.51 25.33
N ASP A 242 10.15 -0.87 26.39
CA ASP A 242 10.97 -0.48 27.56
C ASP A 242 11.63 -1.70 28.24
N GLU A 243 10.98 -2.89 28.17
CA GLU A 243 11.55 -4.15 28.65
C GLU A 243 12.68 -4.71 27.77
N HIS A 244 12.80 -4.25 26.52
CA HIS A 244 13.70 -4.81 25.49
C HIS A 244 14.68 -3.80 24.90
N SER A 245 14.63 -2.53 25.32
CA SER A 245 15.42 -1.43 24.79
C SER A 245 15.75 -0.43 25.89
N ASP A 246 17.04 -0.13 26.08
CA ASP A 246 17.49 0.98 26.94
C ASP A 246 17.27 2.37 26.31
N ARG A 247 16.76 2.41 25.07
CA ARG A 247 16.47 3.67 24.37
C ARG A 247 15.03 4.09 24.58
N GLU A 248 14.87 5.33 25.03
CA GLU A 248 13.58 5.99 25.16
C GLU A 248 13.17 6.56 23.79
N PHE A 249 12.17 5.92 23.18
CA PHE A 249 11.45 6.45 22.02
C PHE A 249 9.97 6.45 22.35
N GLU A 250 9.26 7.49 21.94
CA GLU A 250 7.81 7.53 22.03
C GLU A 250 7.20 6.80 20.84
N TYR A 251 6.35 5.81 21.08
CA TYR A 251 5.65 5.10 20.02
C TYR A 251 4.23 5.63 19.86
N PHE A 252 3.69 5.51 18.65
CA PHE A 252 2.27 5.73 18.40
C PHE A 252 1.74 4.71 17.40
N SER A 253 0.42 4.56 17.35
CA SER A 253 -0.27 3.74 16.35
C SER A 253 -1.21 4.61 15.51
N ALA A 254 -1.35 4.26 14.23
CA ALA A 254 -2.31 4.86 13.32
C ALA A 254 -2.99 3.77 12.48
N ASP A 255 -4.30 3.87 12.27
CA ASP A 255 -5.02 2.92 11.42
C ASP A 255 -4.50 2.99 9.99
N LEU A 256 -4.30 1.83 9.35
CA LEU A 256 -3.78 1.74 7.98
C LEU A 256 -4.52 2.68 7.02
N THR A 257 -5.85 2.68 7.09
CA THR A 257 -6.71 3.48 6.20
C THR A 257 -6.66 5.00 6.46
N SER A 258 -6.15 5.42 7.63
CA SER A 258 -6.02 6.82 8.01
C SER A 258 -4.66 7.40 7.59
N VAL A 259 -3.63 6.56 7.48
CA VAL A 259 -2.26 6.99 7.21
C VAL A 259 -2.18 7.80 5.92
N TYR A 260 -2.79 7.32 4.83
CA TYR A 260 -2.67 7.92 3.50
C TYR A 260 -3.01 9.42 3.44
N LEU A 261 -4.04 9.86 4.18
CA LEU A 261 -4.47 11.27 4.20
C LEU A 261 -3.91 12.06 5.38
N SER A 262 -3.11 11.42 6.23
CA SER A 262 -2.48 12.02 7.40
C SER A 262 -1.17 12.72 7.04
N PRO A 263 -0.67 13.65 7.89
CA PRO A 263 0.67 14.22 7.72
C PRO A 263 1.82 13.21 7.78
N LEU A 264 1.56 11.98 8.23
CA LEU A 264 2.55 10.90 8.30
C LEU A 264 2.86 10.30 6.92
N HIS A 265 1.94 10.45 5.96
CA HIS A 265 2.17 9.98 4.61
C HIS A 265 3.05 10.96 3.85
N GLN A 266 4.26 10.51 3.51
CA GLN A 266 5.14 11.24 2.61
C GLN A 266 4.59 11.11 1.18
N SER A 267 3.90 12.16 0.73
CA SER A 267 3.29 12.22 -0.59
C SER A 267 4.25 12.82 -1.62
N ASP A 268 4.34 12.16 -2.78
CA ASP A 268 4.93 12.75 -3.97
C ASP A 268 3.86 13.58 -4.70
N GLY A 269 3.82 14.89 -4.43
CA GLY A 269 2.97 15.83 -5.16
C GLY A 269 1.59 16.08 -4.53
N PHE A 270 0.51 15.80 -5.27
CA PHE A 270 -0.88 16.18 -4.89
C PHE A 270 -1.68 15.05 -4.23
N ARG A 271 -1.26 13.79 -4.38
CA ARG A 271 -1.94 12.62 -3.83
C ARG A 271 -1.69 12.50 -2.33
N GLY A 272 -2.64 11.92 -1.58
CA GLY A 272 -2.45 11.65 -0.15
C GLY A 272 -2.40 12.90 0.73
N GLN A 273 -2.92 14.03 0.26
CA GLN A 273 -3.00 15.27 1.05
C GLN A 273 -4.45 15.71 1.19
N ALA A 274 -4.96 15.64 2.42
CA ALA A 274 -6.35 16.01 2.74
C ALA A 274 -6.74 17.41 2.24
N ARG A 275 -5.80 18.37 2.21
CA ARG A 275 -6.04 19.73 1.70
C ARG A 275 -6.59 19.75 0.27
N TYR A 276 -6.07 18.90 -0.62
CA TYR A 276 -6.50 18.89 -2.02
C TYR A 276 -7.85 18.22 -2.19
N LEU A 277 -8.19 17.27 -1.33
CA LEU A 277 -9.54 16.69 -1.31
C LEU A 277 -10.57 17.76 -0.97
N TYR A 278 -10.31 18.64 0.01
CA TYR A 278 -11.21 19.75 0.33
C TYR A 278 -11.33 20.77 -0.81
N ILE A 279 -10.21 21.13 -1.45
CA ILE A 279 -10.21 22.08 -2.57
C ILE A 279 -11.01 21.51 -3.75
N PHE A 280 -10.72 20.28 -4.17
CA PHE A 280 -11.41 19.66 -5.29
C PHE A 280 -12.88 19.35 -4.98
N GLY A 281 -13.19 18.96 -3.74
CA GLY A 281 -14.57 18.78 -3.28
C GLY A 281 -15.39 20.07 -3.36
N ALA A 282 -14.80 21.20 -2.94
CA ALA A 282 -15.45 22.50 -3.05
C ALA A 282 -15.68 22.91 -4.52
N VAL A 283 -14.71 22.65 -5.40
CA VAL A 283 -14.83 22.92 -6.85
C VAL A 283 -15.90 22.05 -7.50
N ALA A 284 -16.03 20.78 -7.10
CA ALA A 284 -17.02 19.88 -7.67
C ALA A 284 -18.47 20.21 -7.24
N LEU A 285 -18.64 20.86 -6.08
CA LEU A 285 -19.94 21.29 -5.57
C LEU A 285 -20.45 22.60 -6.18
N PHE A 286 -19.57 23.39 -6.79
CA PHE A 286 -19.89 24.66 -7.44
C PHE A 286 -20.25 24.47 -8.92
#